data_AF-A0A2V8YCG6-F1
#
_entry.id   AF-A0A2V8YCG6-F1
#
_cell.length_a   1.000
_cell.length_b   1.000
_cell.length_c   1.000
_cell.angle_alpha   90.00
_cell.angle_beta   90.00
_cell.angle_gamma   90.00
#
_symmetry.space_group_name_H-M   'P 1'
#
loop_
_entity.id
_entity.type
_entity.pdbx_description
1 polymer ?
#
loop_
_entity_poly.entity_id
_entity_poly.type
_entity_poly.pdbx_seq_one_letter_code
_entity_poly.pdbx_strand_id
1 'polypeptide(L)'
;MGFVPIGVSEYVKLHVKANPDENPTELLTRLRSCVSDALMGARCHCGAPVWVVGSVSAGYGCFTCITGEAFPSEDYEIDEVLTARGKA
;
A
#
# COMPACT_ATOMS: atom_id res chain seq x y z
N MET A 1 -8.34 6.42 -14.08
CA MET A 1 -8.35 5.06 -13.49
C MET A 1 -7.10 4.94 -12.64
N GLY A 2 -7.28 4.63 -11.36
CA GLY A 2 -6.22 4.52 -10.36
C GLY A 2 -6.70 3.63 -9.23
N PHE A 3 -5.89 3.46 -8.21
CA PHE A 3 -6.21 2.62 -7.05
C PHE A 3 -7.56 2.98 -6.41
N VAL A 4 -8.18 1.98 -5.81
CA VAL A 4 -9.32 2.14 -4.93
C VAL A 4 -8.81 2.66 -3.57
N PRO A 5 -9.28 3.82 -3.08
CA PRO A 5 -8.83 4.34 -1.79
C PRO A 5 -9.33 3.48 -0.64
N ILE A 6 -8.46 3.21 0.33
CA ILE A 6 -8.81 2.56 1.59
C ILE A 6 -8.09 3.23 2.77
N GLY A 7 -8.79 3.35 3.90
CA GLY A 7 -8.17 3.81 5.13
C GLY A 7 -7.29 2.73 5.77
N VAL A 8 -6.22 3.14 6.46
CA VAL A 8 -5.26 2.23 7.12
C VAL A 8 -5.95 1.19 8.02
N SER A 9 -6.84 1.64 8.91
CA SER A 9 -7.54 0.75 9.84
C SER A 9 -8.47 -0.23 9.14
N GLU A 10 -9.07 0.16 8.01
CA GLU A 10 -9.98 -0.69 7.26
C GLU A 10 -9.21 -1.76 6.49
N TYR A 11 -8.07 -1.40 5.90
CA TYR A 11 -7.16 -2.37 5.30
C TYR A 11 -6.69 -3.42 6.31
N VAL A 12 -6.26 -3.02 7.51
CA VAL A 12 -5.81 -3.95 8.55
C VAL A 12 -6.91 -4.95 8.92
N LYS A 13 -8.16 -4.50 9.10
CA LYS A 13 -9.29 -5.40 9.39
C LYS A 13 -9.53 -6.40 8.26
N LEU A 14 -9.56 -5.93 7.00
CA LEU A 14 -9.78 -6.79 5.84
C LEU A 14 -8.66 -7.82 5.70
N HIS A 15 -7.41 -7.39 5.86
CA HIS A 15 -6.24 -8.25 5.73
C HIS A 15 -6.23 -9.36 6.78
N VAL A 16 -6.46 -9.04 8.06
CA VAL A 16 -6.47 -10.03 9.15
C VAL A 16 -7.68 -10.96 9.07
N LYS A 17 -8.81 -10.50 8.53
CA LYS A 17 -9.96 -11.38 8.24
C LYS A 17 -9.62 -12.44 7.19
N ALA A 18 -8.82 -12.09 6.19
CA ALA A 18 -8.37 -13.02 5.15
C ALA A 18 -7.16 -13.87 5.59
N ASN A 19 -6.35 -13.37 6.53
CA ASN A 19 -5.13 -13.99 7.03
C ASN A 19 -5.17 -14.06 8.57
N PRO A 20 -5.85 -15.06 9.16
CA PRO A 20 -6.06 -15.13 10.62
C PRO A 20 -4.79 -15.25 11.46
N ASP A 21 -3.70 -15.74 10.86
CA ASP A 21 -2.39 -15.88 11.52
C ASP A 21 -1.60 -14.56 11.56
N GLU A 22 -2.04 -13.53 10.82
CA GLU A 22 -1.40 -12.22 10.77
C GLU A 22 -1.68 -11.44 12.07
N ASN A 23 -0.63 -10.93 12.72
CA ASN A 23 -0.79 -10.10 13.90
C ASN A 23 -1.25 -8.68 13.51
N PRO A 24 -2.45 -8.21 13.94
CA PRO A 24 -2.98 -6.90 13.54
C PRO A 24 -2.10 -5.72 13.99
N THR A 25 -1.45 -5.83 15.15
CA THR A 25 -0.62 -4.76 15.71
C THR A 25 0.71 -4.64 14.96
N GLU A 26 1.32 -5.78 14.62
CA GLU A 26 2.55 -5.80 13.82
C GLU A 26 2.29 -5.35 12.38
N LEU A 27 1.17 -5.78 11.78
CA LEU A 27 0.74 -5.32 10.46
C LEU A 27 0.52 -3.81 10.47
N LEU A 28 -0.22 -3.28 11.44
CA LEU A 28 -0.45 -1.84 11.56
C LEU A 28 0.86 -1.06 11.66
N THR A 29 1.83 -1.56 12.44
CA THR A 29 3.14 -0.93 12.62
C THR A 29 3.92 -0.88 11.31
N ARG A 30 4.04 -2.02 10.61
CA ARG A 30 4.71 -2.10 9.30
C ARG A 30 4.02 -1.22 8.26
N LEU A 31 2.69 -1.23 8.24
CA LEU A 31 1.89 -0.44 7.31
C LEU A 31 2.09 1.06 7.53
N ARG A 32 2.08 1.53 8.79
CA ARG A 32 2.35 2.94 9.13
C ARG A 32 3.77 3.37 8.76
N SER A 33 4.76 2.49 8.91
CA SER A 33 6.11 2.73 8.42
C SER A 33 6.14 2.92 6.89
N CYS A 34 5.48 2.02 6.15
CA CYS A 34 5.37 2.14 4.68
C CYS A 34 4.62 3.40 4.23
N VAL A 35 3.55 3.80 4.93
CA VAL A 35 2.84 5.07 4.67
C VAL A 35 3.78 6.24 4.87
N SER A 36 4.50 6.30 5.99
CA SER A 36 5.45 7.38 6.29
C SER A 36 6.50 7.51 5.18
N ASP A 37 7.11 6.39 4.77
CA ASP A 37 8.14 6.41 3.73
C ASP A 37 7.57 6.80 2.36
N ALA A 38 6.37 6.34 2.02
CA ALA A 38 5.68 6.74 0.79
C ALA A 38 5.38 8.25 0.77
N LEU A 39 5.00 8.83 1.92
CA LEU A 39 4.78 10.27 2.08
C LEU A 39 6.08 11.08 1.99
N MET A 40 7.21 10.50 2.42
CA MET A 40 8.55 11.07 2.21
C MET A 40 9.08 10.89 0.79
N GLY A 41 8.30 10.28 -0.11
CA GLY A 41 8.65 10.12 -1.51
C GLY A 41 9.51 8.89 -1.81
N ALA A 42 9.44 7.84 -0.99
CA ALA A 42 10.08 6.56 -1.28
C ALA A 42 9.66 6.02 -2.66
N ARG A 43 10.63 5.44 -3.36
CA ARG A 43 10.48 4.93 -4.73
C ARG A 43 10.93 3.49 -4.85
N CYS A 44 10.28 2.76 -5.74
CA CYS A 44 10.74 1.47 -6.21
C CYS A 44 12.06 1.62 -6.97
N HIS A 45 12.79 0.52 -7.14
CA HIS A 45 14.03 0.48 -7.93
C HIS A 45 13.84 0.99 -9.38
N CYS A 46 12.64 0.87 -9.95
CA CYS A 46 12.31 1.38 -11.28
C CYS A 46 12.01 2.89 -11.31
N GLY A 47 12.04 3.56 -10.16
CA GLY A 47 11.76 5.00 -10.01
C GLY A 47 10.29 5.36 -9.78
N ALA A 48 9.36 4.41 -9.94
CA ALA A 48 7.94 4.64 -9.66
C ALA A 48 7.67 4.78 -8.15
N PRO A 49 6.59 5.48 -7.73
CA PRO A 49 6.20 5.56 -6.33
C PRO A 49 5.93 4.17 -5.74
N VAL A 50 6.33 3.96 -4.49
CA VAL A 50 6.03 2.74 -3.73
C VAL A 50 4.52 2.55 -3.62
N TRP A 51 4.05 1.33 -3.82
CA TRP A 51 2.66 0.94 -3.57
C TRP A 51 2.56 0.39 -2.15
N VAL A 52 1.91 1.12 -1.24
CA VAL A 52 1.98 0.81 0.20
C VAL A 52 1.34 -0.53 0.53
N VAL A 53 0.14 -0.77 -0.01
CA VAL A 53 -0.62 -2.02 0.24
C VAL A 53 0.17 -3.26 -0.18
N GLY A 54 0.85 -3.24 -1.33
CA GLY A 54 1.71 -4.34 -1.73
C GLY A 54 3.02 -4.40 -0.94
N SER A 55 3.63 -3.24 -0.66
CA SER A 55 4.97 -3.18 -0.09
C SER A 55 5.07 -3.62 1.36
N VAL A 56 3.97 -3.52 2.12
CA VAL A 56 3.92 -4.00 3.51
C VAL A 56 4.17 -5.51 3.64
N SER A 57 3.95 -6.27 2.56
CA SER A 57 4.07 -7.72 2.52
C SER A 57 5.13 -8.21 1.52
N ALA A 58 5.24 -7.58 0.35
CA ALA A 58 6.12 -8.02 -0.74
C ALA A 58 7.49 -7.31 -0.78
N GLY A 59 7.74 -6.36 0.13
CA GLY A 59 8.93 -5.50 0.13
C GLY A 59 8.74 -4.21 -0.67
N TYR A 60 9.64 -3.23 -0.49
CA TYR A 60 9.54 -1.88 -1.06
C TYR A 60 9.49 -1.86 -2.60
N GLY A 61 8.28 -1.87 -3.16
CA GLY A 61 8.04 -1.97 -4.61
C GLY A 61 6.87 -1.12 -5.10
N CYS A 62 6.84 -0.82 -6.40
CA CYS A 62 5.65 -0.26 -7.04
C CYS A 62 4.72 -1.39 -7.49
N PHE A 63 3.47 -1.05 -7.79
CA PHE A 63 2.46 -2.00 -8.26
C PHE A 63 2.97 -2.90 -9.40
N THR A 64 3.44 -2.32 -10.51
CA THR A 64 3.91 -3.10 -11.67
C THR A 64 5.10 -4.00 -11.35
N CYS A 65 6.03 -3.58 -10.47
CA CYS A 65 7.14 -4.43 -10.09
C CYS A 65 6.73 -5.57 -9.15
N ILE A 66 5.66 -5.39 -8.36
CA ILE A 66 5.14 -6.41 -7.45
C ILE A 66 4.24 -7.40 -8.18
N THR A 67 3.32 -6.93 -9.04
CA THR A 67 2.29 -7.76 -9.66
C THR A 67 2.59 -8.14 -11.12
N GLY A 68 3.43 -7.36 -11.80
CA GLY A 68 3.61 -7.44 -13.25
C GLY A 68 2.51 -6.72 -14.05
N GLU A 69 1.53 -6.11 -13.40
CA GLU A 69 0.36 -5.51 -14.04
C GLU A 69 0.55 -4.00 -14.29
N ALA A 70 -0.18 -3.49 -15.29
CA ALA A 70 -0.07 -2.08 -15.71
C ALA A 70 -1.11 -1.17 -15.04
N PHE A 71 -2.27 -1.70 -14.64
CA PHE A 71 -3.42 -0.90 -14.22
C PHE A 71 -3.93 -1.34 -12.85
N PRO A 72 -3.90 -0.47 -11.82
CA PRO A 72 -4.30 -0.86 -10.47
C PRO A 72 -5.77 -0.51 -10.17
N SER A 73 -6.66 -0.49 -11.16
CA SER A 73 -8.01 0.05 -10.99
C SER A 73 -8.91 -0.75 -10.05
N GLU A 74 -8.51 -1.97 -9.72
CA GLU A 74 -9.25 -2.88 -8.83
C GLU A 74 -8.49 -3.10 -7.51
N ASP A 75 -7.32 -2.47 -7.36
CA ASP A 75 -6.43 -2.66 -6.23
C ASP A 75 -6.50 -1.52 -5.24
N TYR A 76 -6.35 -1.84 -3.97
CA TYR A 76 -6.35 -0.84 -2.91
C TYR A 76 -5.04 -0.05 -2.84
N GLU A 77 -5.13 1.21 -2.45
CA GLU A 77 -4.01 2.01 -1.94
C GLU A 77 -4.49 2.88 -0.78
N ILE A 78 -3.58 3.22 0.13
CA ILE A 78 -3.90 4.04 1.29
C ILE A 78 -4.35 5.44 0.88
N ASP A 79 -5.52 5.85 1.35
CA ASP A 79 -6.16 7.15 1.09
C ASP A 79 -5.26 8.36 1.42
N GLU A 80 -4.55 8.32 2.56
CA GLU A 80 -3.58 9.33 2.97
C GLU A 80 -2.50 9.54 1.88
N VAL A 81 -2.03 8.45 1.27
CA VAL A 81 -0.99 8.45 0.25
C VAL A 81 -1.53 8.90 -1.11
N LEU A 82 -2.74 8.49 -1.47
CA LEU A 82 -3.41 8.99 -2.68
C LEU A 82 -3.65 10.50 -2.61
N THR A 83 -4.10 10.98 -1.46
CA THR A 83 -4.34 12.41 -1.20
C THR A 83 -3.04 13.21 -1.36
N ALA A 84 -1.95 12.76 -0.73
CA ALA A 84 -0.64 13.42 -0.84
C ALA A 84 -0.10 13.46 -2.28
N ARG A 85 -0.52 12.51 -3.14
CA ARG A 85 -0.14 12.44 -4.55
C ARG A 85 -1.06 13.27 -5.47
N GLY A 86 -2.09 13.93 -4.94
CA GLY A 86 -3.11 14.62 -5.73
C GLY A 86 -3.98 13.66 -6.55
N LYS A 87 -4.21 12.45 -6.03
CA LYS A 87 -4.93 11.35 -6.68
C LYS A 87 -6.15 10.85 -5.88
N ALA A 88 -6.59 11.61 -4.87
CA ALA A 88 -7.81 11.35 -4.11
C ALA A 88 -9.06 11.86 -4.85
#